data_AF-A0A916RJJ9-F1
#
_entry.id   AF-A0A916RJJ9-F1
#
_cell.length_a   1.000
_cell.length_b   1.000
_cell.length_c   1.000
_cell.angle_alpha   90.00
_cell.angle_beta   90.00
_cell.angle_gamma   90.00
#
_symmetry.space_group_name_H-M   'P 1'
#
loop_
_entity.id
_entity.type
_entity.pdbx_description
1 polymer ?
#
loop_
_entity_poly.entity_id
_entity_poly.type
_entity_poly.pdbx_seq_one_letter_code
_entity_poly.pdbx_strand_id
1 'polypeptide(L)'
;MTIITTREAAFLLGICCQRVRVLLSQGRVKGAYKHKGFWRIPLYGQMPVVIPGTRGPEGVWCKRLRQAPTRIHVNQKKIQANGKRINTDPQMTPEQLIPVVSMKQGKHNYLGYQMEIHGPCRIVYKPYHPLSCGAHLWIETYHPVQFVDTQFKPATAKRAYKYVENQYKRKF
;
A
#
# COMPACT_ATOMS: atom_id res chain seq x y z
N MET A 1 21.62 2.65 17.88
CA MET A 1 20.92 3.48 16.87
C MET A 1 20.33 2.54 15.83
N THR A 2 19.01 2.52 15.66
CA THR A 2 18.37 1.58 14.71
C THR A 2 18.53 2.10 13.29
N ILE A 3 19.02 1.27 12.39
CA ILE A 3 19.27 1.61 10.98
C ILE A 3 18.31 0.80 10.12
N ILE A 4 17.60 1.48 9.23
CA ILE A 4 16.61 0.87 8.37
C ILE A 4 16.94 1.07 6.89
N THR A 5 16.24 0.30 6.06
CA THR A 5 16.30 0.33 4.61
C THR A 5 15.40 1.43 4.03
N THR A 6 15.61 1.75 2.76
CA THR A 6 14.75 2.68 2.00
C THR A 6 13.27 2.28 2.04
N ARG A 7 12.96 0.99 2.04
CA ARG A 7 11.59 0.46 2.01
C ARG A 7 10.88 0.71 3.33
N GLU A 8 11.56 0.40 4.44
CA GLU A 8 11.06 0.67 5.79
C GLU A 8 10.89 2.19 5.99
N ALA A 9 11.84 2.99 5.51
CA ALA A 9 11.76 4.45 5.62
C ALA A 9 10.57 5.01 4.80
N ALA A 10 10.32 4.47 3.60
CA ALA A 10 9.16 4.83 2.79
C ALA A 10 7.84 4.52 3.51
N PHE A 11 7.77 3.37 4.16
CA PHE A 11 6.61 2.99 4.95
C PHE A 11 6.39 3.95 6.14
N LEU A 12 7.42 4.21 6.94
CA LEU A 12 7.33 5.09 8.11
C LEU A 12 6.97 6.53 7.71
N LEU A 13 7.58 7.04 6.63
CA LEU A 13 7.34 8.39 6.11
C LEU A 13 6.02 8.50 5.32
N GLY A 14 5.34 7.38 5.02
CA GLY A 14 4.08 7.40 4.27
C GLY A 14 4.21 7.91 2.82
N ILE A 15 5.40 7.79 2.22
CA ILE A 15 5.70 8.25 0.86
C ILE A 15 6.26 7.09 0.01
N CYS A 16 6.24 7.23 -1.32
CA CYS A 16 6.75 6.16 -2.17
C CYS A 16 8.27 6.00 -2.05
N CYS A 17 8.78 4.77 -2.27
CA CYS A 17 10.22 4.48 -2.21
C CYS A 17 11.05 5.38 -3.14
N GLN A 18 10.50 5.73 -4.31
CA GLN A 18 11.14 6.65 -5.24
C GLN A 18 11.31 8.05 -4.62
N ARG A 19 10.28 8.58 -3.95
CA ARG A 19 10.37 9.87 -3.27
C ARG A 19 11.41 9.84 -2.15
N VAL A 20 11.50 8.75 -1.39
CA VAL A 20 12.56 8.59 -0.39
C VAL A 20 13.94 8.63 -1.05
N ARG A 21 14.14 7.92 -2.17
CA ARG A 21 15.42 7.97 -2.91
C ARG A 21 15.77 9.38 -3.38
N VAL A 22 14.79 10.16 -3.85
CA VAL A 22 15.00 11.57 -4.21
C VAL A 22 15.42 12.39 -3.00
N LEU A 23 14.77 12.21 -1.85
CA LEU A 23 15.17 12.92 -0.62
C LEU A 23 16.59 12.53 -0.18
N LEU A 24 16.95 11.25 -0.30
CA LEU A 24 18.29 10.76 0.01
C LEU A 24 19.36 11.33 -0.92
N SER A 25 19.10 11.35 -2.23
CA SER A 25 20.04 11.93 -3.21
C SER A 25 20.22 13.44 -3.02
N GLN A 26 19.22 14.13 -2.48
CA GLN A 26 19.28 15.54 -2.12
C GLN A 26 19.92 15.81 -0.75
N GLY A 27 20.35 14.76 -0.02
CA GLY A 27 20.90 14.91 1.34
C GLY A 27 19.87 15.33 2.39
N ARG A 28 18.57 15.14 2.10
CA ARG A 28 17.45 15.64 2.92
C ARG A 28 16.95 14.64 3.95
N VAL A 29 17.64 13.52 4.17
CA VAL A 29 17.32 12.56 5.24
C VAL A 29 18.49 12.57 6.22
N LYS A 30 18.23 13.02 7.45
CA LYS A 30 19.25 13.25 8.48
C LYS A 30 20.06 11.98 8.74
N GLY A 31 21.38 12.08 8.66
CA GLY A 31 22.31 11.00 8.97
C GLY A 31 22.27 9.80 8.02
N ALA A 32 21.54 9.86 6.90
CA ALA A 32 21.50 8.79 5.94
C ALA A 32 22.82 8.70 5.15
N TYR A 33 23.30 7.47 4.91
CA TYR A 33 24.55 7.20 4.20
C TYR A 33 24.43 5.94 3.34
N LYS A 34 25.36 5.75 2.41
CA LYS A 34 25.45 4.51 1.62
C LYS A 34 26.43 3.53 2.25
N HIS A 35 26.03 2.28 2.39
CA HIS A 35 26.90 1.17 2.77
C HIS A 35 26.72 0.02 1.77
N LYS A 36 27.80 -0.40 1.11
CA LYS A 36 27.78 -1.41 0.05
C LYS A 36 26.72 -1.14 -1.03
N GLY A 37 26.60 0.11 -1.47
CA GLY A 37 25.62 0.52 -2.48
C GLY A 37 24.18 0.72 -1.99
N PHE A 38 23.85 0.31 -0.77
CA PHE A 38 22.51 0.46 -0.20
C PHE A 38 22.42 1.64 0.76
N TRP A 39 21.30 2.36 0.72
CA TRP A 39 21.01 3.40 1.70
C TRP A 39 20.73 2.81 3.07
N ARG A 40 21.46 3.33 4.06
CA ARG A 40 21.28 3.09 5.49
C ARG A 40 20.72 4.37 6.10
N ILE A 41 19.55 4.27 6.71
CA ILE A 41 18.79 5.42 7.20
C ILE A 41 18.66 5.26 8.72
N PRO A 42 19.31 6.10 9.53
CA PRO A 42 19.17 6.02 10.98
C PRO A 42 17.81 6.56 11.42
N LEU A 43 17.26 5.93 12.45
CA LEU A 43 16.10 6.43 13.17
C LEU A 43 16.52 7.35 14.31
N TYR A 44 15.82 8.47 14.44
CA TYR A 44 15.90 9.34 15.61
C TYR A 44 14.62 9.14 16.41
N GLY A 45 14.73 8.49 17.57
CA GLY A 45 13.59 7.88 18.25
C GLY A 45 13.08 6.70 17.42
N GLN A 46 11.88 6.82 16.84
CA GLN A 46 11.27 5.75 16.04
C GLN A 46 11.01 6.15 14.57
N MET A 47 11.44 7.34 14.17
CA MET A 47 11.14 7.92 12.85
C MET A 47 12.40 8.38 12.11
N PRO A 48 12.43 8.25 10.78
CA PRO A 48 13.41 8.97 9.96
C PRO A 48 13.11 10.47 10.01
N VAL A 49 14.15 11.28 10.06
CA VAL A 49 14.01 12.74 10.07
C VAL A 49 14.34 13.29 8.68
N VAL A 50 13.33 13.85 8.02
CA VAL A 50 13.49 14.51 6.72
C VAL A 50 13.63 16.02 6.94
N ILE A 51 14.66 16.59 6.34
CA ILE A 51 14.95 18.02 6.36
C ILE A 51 14.05 18.72 5.31
N PRO A 52 13.22 19.71 5.71
CA PRO A 52 12.36 20.44 4.78
C PRO A 52 13.21 21.21 3.74
N GLY A 53 12.60 21.48 2.59
CA GLY A 53 13.23 22.24 1.53
C GLY A 53 12.95 23.72 1.78
N THR A 54 13.78 24.57 1.21
CA THR A 54 13.62 26.03 1.38
C THR A 54 12.55 26.62 0.46
N ARG A 55 12.26 25.98 -0.68
CA ARG A 55 11.28 26.45 -1.68
C ARG A 55 10.23 25.39 -1.97
N GLY A 56 9.05 25.87 -2.39
CA GLY A 56 7.92 25.05 -2.82
C GLY A 56 7.03 24.58 -1.66
N PRO A 57 6.03 23.74 -1.96
CA PRO A 57 5.08 23.28 -0.96
C PRO A 57 5.74 22.39 0.11
N GLU A 58 5.18 22.42 1.31
CA GLU A 58 5.66 21.60 2.42
C GLU A 58 5.56 20.09 2.11
N GLY A 59 6.42 19.32 2.80
CA GLY A 59 6.42 17.88 2.72
C GLY A 59 5.21 17.23 3.35
N VAL A 60 4.55 16.32 2.62
CA VAL A 60 3.38 15.56 3.10
C VAL A 60 3.77 14.25 3.83
N TRP A 61 5.05 14.07 4.20
CA TRP A 61 5.49 12.83 4.85
C TRP A 61 5.10 12.79 6.34
N CYS A 62 4.86 11.58 6.83
CA CYS A 62 4.54 11.33 8.24
C CYS A 62 5.72 11.69 9.15
N LYS A 63 5.43 12.39 10.25
CA LYS A 63 6.41 12.77 11.28
C LYS A 63 6.33 11.89 12.54
N ARG A 64 5.32 11.01 12.62
CA ARG A 64 5.05 10.11 13.74
C ARG A 64 4.60 8.75 13.20
N LEU A 65 4.73 7.72 14.04
CA LEU A 65 4.21 6.40 13.74
C LEU A 65 2.69 6.43 13.55
N ARG A 66 2.20 5.53 12.71
CA ARG A 66 0.77 5.38 12.43
C ARG A 66 0.09 4.74 13.65
N GLN A 67 -0.92 5.41 14.19
CA GLN A 67 -1.72 4.88 15.30
C GLN A 67 -2.81 3.92 14.84
N ALA A 68 -3.35 4.12 13.63
CA ALA A 68 -4.36 3.25 13.04
C ALA A 68 -3.70 2.14 12.20
N PRO A 69 -4.09 0.87 12.39
CA PRO A 69 -3.55 -0.24 11.61
C PRO A 69 -4.00 -0.14 10.15
N THR A 70 -3.18 -0.67 9.25
CA THR A 70 -3.61 -0.95 7.89
C THR A 70 -4.57 -2.12 7.93
N ARG A 71 -5.76 -1.97 7.33
CA ARG A 71 -6.78 -3.01 7.25
C ARG A 71 -6.81 -3.60 5.86
N ILE A 72 -6.70 -4.91 5.74
CA ILE A 72 -6.69 -5.63 4.48
C ILE A 72 -7.86 -6.61 4.48
N HIS A 73 -8.67 -6.63 3.43
CA HIS A 73 -9.72 -7.65 3.28
C HIS A 73 -9.84 -8.09 1.83
N VAL A 74 -10.45 -9.25 1.64
CA VAL A 74 -10.79 -9.77 0.32
C VAL A 74 -12.24 -9.39 0.00
N ASN A 75 -12.46 -8.81 -1.18
CA ASN A 75 -13.78 -8.39 -1.60
C ASN A 75 -14.54 -9.53 -2.29
N GLN A 76 -15.41 -10.22 -1.53
CA GLN A 76 -16.19 -11.36 -2.02
C GLN A 76 -17.11 -11.01 -3.19
N LYS A 77 -17.74 -9.82 -3.18
CA LYS A 77 -18.63 -9.39 -4.28
C LYS A 77 -17.88 -9.32 -5.62
N LYS A 78 -16.63 -8.85 -5.59
CA LYS A 78 -15.78 -8.78 -6.78
C LYS A 78 -15.31 -10.16 -7.25
N ILE A 79 -15.04 -11.07 -6.32
CA ILE A 79 -14.74 -12.47 -6.67
C ILE A 79 -15.93 -13.10 -7.40
N GLN A 80 -17.14 -12.95 -6.87
CA GLN A 80 -18.35 -13.46 -7.52
C GLN A 80 -18.56 -12.84 -8.92
N ALA A 81 -18.37 -11.53 -9.06
CA ALA A 81 -18.48 -10.85 -10.35
C ALA A 81 -17.45 -11.34 -11.37
N ASN A 82 -16.18 -11.53 -10.94
CA ASN A 82 -15.14 -12.10 -11.79
C ASN A 82 -15.50 -13.53 -12.23
N GLY A 83 -15.98 -14.38 -11.31
CA GLY A 83 -16.39 -15.75 -11.62
C GLY A 83 -17.52 -15.82 -12.66
N LYS A 84 -18.55 -14.97 -12.53
CA LYS A 84 -19.61 -14.86 -13.53
C LYS A 84 -19.05 -14.51 -14.92
N ARG A 85 -18.17 -13.51 -14.99
CA ARG A 85 -17.58 -13.07 -16.26
C ARG A 85 -16.73 -14.14 -16.92
N ILE A 86 -15.92 -14.88 -16.15
CA ILE A 86 -15.12 -16.00 -16.67
C ILE A 86 -16.02 -17.09 -17.28
N ASN A 87 -17.14 -17.40 -16.62
CA ASN A 87 -18.06 -18.43 -17.11
C ASN A 87 -18.85 -17.99 -18.35
N THR A 88 -19.07 -16.69 -18.54
CA THR A 88 -19.84 -16.15 -19.67
C THR A 88 -18.95 -15.77 -20.87
N ASP A 89 -17.68 -15.44 -20.65
CA ASP A 89 -16.73 -15.02 -21.68
C ASP A 89 -15.48 -15.92 -21.66
N PRO A 90 -15.45 -17.00 -22.46
CA PRO A 90 -14.32 -17.92 -22.54
C PRO A 90 -13.01 -17.29 -23.05
N GLN A 91 -13.08 -16.12 -23.69
CA GLN A 91 -11.91 -15.40 -24.21
C GLN A 91 -11.37 -14.35 -23.22
N MET A 92 -11.99 -14.23 -22.04
CA MET A 92 -11.61 -13.24 -21.04
C MET A 92 -10.18 -13.48 -20.54
N THR A 93 -9.37 -12.43 -20.58
CA THR A 93 -7.98 -12.49 -20.11
C THR A 93 -7.85 -12.06 -18.65
N PRO A 94 -6.86 -12.56 -17.90
CA PRO A 94 -6.62 -12.16 -16.51
C PRO A 94 -6.43 -10.66 -16.30
N GLU A 95 -5.93 -9.92 -17.30
CA GLU A 95 -5.79 -8.45 -17.24
C GLU A 95 -7.13 -7.72 -17.08
N GLN A 96 -8.23 -8.35 -17.50
CA GLN A 96 -9.58 -7.78 -17.47
C GLN A 96 -10.33 -8.05 -16.16
N LEU A 97 -9.75 -8.84 -15.26
CA LEU A 97 -10.32 -9.14 -13.95
C LEU A 97 -10.34 -7.89 -13.06
N ILE A 98 -11.29 -7.86 -12.13
CA ILE A 98 -11.36 -6.78 -11.14
C ILE A 98 -10.41 -7.16 -9.97
N PRO A 99 -9.57 -6.25 -9.46
CA PRO A 99 -8.75 -6.53 -8.30
C PRO A 99 -9.61 -6.71 -7.04
N VAL A 100 -9.32 -7.78 -6.30
CA VAL A 100 -10.15 -8.27 -5.18
C VAL A 100 -9.54 -8.01 -3.80
N VAL A 101 -8.21 -7.84 -3.71
CA VAL A 101 -7.52 -7.58 -2.44
C VAL A 101 -7.59 -6.08 -2.16
N SER A 102 -8.21 -5.70 -1.05
CA SER A 102 -8.46 -4.33 -0.65
C SER A 102 -7.63 -3.94 0.55
N MET A 103 -7.00 -2.77 0.50
CA MET A 103 -6.20 -2.20 1.56
C MET A 103 -6.71 -0.80 1.93
N LYS A 104 -7.12 -0.63 3.19
CA LYS A 104 -7.50 0.65 3.78
C LYS A 104 -6.39 1.16 4.69
N GLN A 105 -5.84 2.32 4.33
CA GLN A 105 -4.78 3.01 5.04
C GLN A 105 -5.25 4.43 5.39
N GLY A 106 -5.81 4.62 6.59
CA GLY A 106 -6.45 5.88 6.96
C GLY A 106 -7.59 6.22 6.00
N LYS A 107 -7.48 7.36 5.30
CA LYS A 107 -8.45 7.81 4.29
C LYS A 107 -8.25 7.16 2.91
N HIS A 108 -7.10 6.53 2.67
CA HIS A 108 -6.77 5.97 1.37
C HIS A 108 -7.23 4.52 1.27
N ASN A 109 -7.87 4.20 0.15
CA ASN A 109 -8.30 2.85 -0.19
C ASN A 109 -7.65 2.43 -1.50
N TYR A 110 -6.98 1.29 -1.49
CA TYR A 110 -6.28 0.73 -2.63
C TYR A 110 -6.73 -0.69 -2.89
N LEU A 111 -6.62 -1.11 -4.15
CA LEU A 111 -6.94 -2.45 -4.60
C LEU A 111 -5.77 -3.01 -5.40
N GLY A 112 -5.62 -4.33 -5.35
CA GLY A 112 -4.70 -5.08 -6.18
C GLY A 112 -5.09 -6.56 -6.22
N TYR A 113 -4.24 -7.34 -6.89
CA TYR A 113 -4.46 -8.77 -7.05
C TYR A 113 -3.72 -9.58 -5.99
N GLN A 114 -2.52 -9.13 -5.62
CA GLN A 114 -1.64 -9.83 -4.69
C GLN A 114 -0.97 -8.84 -3.75
N MET A 115 -0.71 -9.27 -2.52
CA MET A 115 -0.12 -8.44 -1.49
C MET A 115 0.80 -9.27 -0.59
N GLU A 116 1.94 -8.68 -0.24
CA GLU A 116 2.85 -9.16 0.79
C GLU A 116 2.78 -8.25 2.03
N ILE A 117 2.83 -8.88 3.20
CA ILE A 117 2.92 -8.23 4.51
C ILE A 117 4.28 -8.58 5.10
N HIS A 118 5.09 -7.57 5.41
CA HIS A 118 6.44 -7.76 5.95
C HIS A 118 6.48 -7.48 7.44
N GLY A 119 5.97 -8.43 8.22
CA GLY A 119 5.99 -8.40 9.67
C GLY A 119 4.72 -8.97 10.28
N PRO A 120 4.60 -8.89 11.61
CA PRO A 120 3.41 -9.33 12.33
C PRO A 120 2.11 -8.75 11.76
N CYS A 121 1.09 -9.61 11.73
CA CYS A 121 -0.27 -9.22 11.42
C CYS A 121 -1.26 -10.02 12.27
N ARG A 122 -2.50 -9.52 12.36
CA ARG A 122 -3.58 -10.18 13.08
C ARG A 122 -4.75 -10.38 12.13
N ILE A 123 -5.32 -11.58 12.11
CA ILE A 123 -6.61 -11.84 11.48
C ILE A 123 -7.70 -11.53 12.51
N VAL A 124 -8.68 -10.72 12.10
CA VAL A 124 -9.75 -10.23 12.96
C VAL A 124 -11.08 -10.64 12.34
N TYR A 125 -11.88 -11.38 13.10
CA TYR A 125 -13.27 -11.67 12.79
C TYR A 125 -14.19 -10.92 13.78
N LYS A 126 -15.12 -10.13 13.25
CA LYS A 126 -16.14 -9.40 14.03
C LYS A 126 -17.51 -9.49 13.33
N PRO A 127 -18.39 -10.42 13.75
CA PRO A 127 -19.70 -10.60 13.11
C PRO A 127 -20.66 -9.43 13.38
N TYR A 128 -20.69 -8.90 14.61
CA TYR A 128 -21.68 -7.87 15.00
C TYR A 128 -21.24 -6.43 14.67
N HIS A 129 -19.95 -6.22 14.45
CA HIS A 129 -19.37 -4.90 14.18
C HIS A 129 -18.41 -4.96 12.98
N PRO A 130 -18.96 -5.12 11.75
CA PRO A 130 -18.14 -5.14 10.54
C PRO A 130 -17.45 -3.79 10.30
N LEU A 131 -16.43 -3.81 9.44
CA LEU A 131 -15.85 -2.59 8.92
C LEU A 131 -16.89 -1.77 8.14
N SER A 132 -16.64 -0.48 7.95
CA SER A 132 -17.52 0.42 7.19
C SER A 132 -17.80 -0.03 5.74
N CYS A 133 -16.99 -0.96 5.21
CA CYS A 133 -17.19 -1.57 3.89
C CYS A 133 -18.01 -2.88 3.92
N GLY A 134 -18.51 -3.29 5.08
CA GLY A 134 -19.27 -4.53 5.29
C GLY A 134 -18.40 -5.78 5.52
N ALA A 135 -17.08 -5.65 5.62
CA ALA A 135 -16.21 -6.80 5.88
C ALA A 135 -16.28 -7.22 7.35
N HIS A 136 -16.62 -8.49 7.60
CA HIS A 136 -16.64 -9.10 8.93
C HIS A 136 -15.32 -9.79 9.29
N LEU A 137 -14.51 -10.13 8.30
CA LEU A 137 -13.18 -10.73 8.47
C LEU A 137 -12.15 -9.90 7.71
N TRP A 138 -11.05 -9.56 8.36
CA TRP A 138 -9.95 -8.80 7.77
C TRP A 138 -8.62 -9.07 8.47
N ILE A 139 -7.54 -8.58 7.88
CA ILE A 139 -6.20 -8.59 8.44
C ILE A 139 -5.84 -7.17 8.88
N GLU A 140 -5.23 -7.03 10.05
CA GLU A 140 -4.68 -5.77 10.57
C GLU A 140 -3.17 -5.87 10.73
N THR A 141 -2.45 -4.82 10.33
CA THR A 141 -1.00 -4.73 10.53
C THR A 141 -0.51 -3.30 10.68
N TYR A 142 0.51 -3.12 11.52
CA TYR A 142 1.30 -1.89 11.66
C TYR A 142 2.59 -1.93 10.84
N HIS A 143 2.82 -3.01 10.09
CA HIS A 143 4.04 -3.26 9.35
C HIS A 143 3.90 -2.93 7.85
N PRO A 144 5.03 -2.83 7.13
CA PRO A 144 5.02 -2.58 5.70
C PRO A 144 4.20 -3.60 4.91
N VAL A 145 3.39 -3.08 4.00
CA VAL A 145 2.58 -3.87 3.07
C VAL A 145 2.82 -3.40 1.65
N GLN A 146 2.88 -4.34 0.71
CA GLN A 146 3.17 -4.07 -0.69
C GLN A 146 2.25 -4.89 -1.57
N PHE A 147 1.68 -4.23 -2.59
CA PHE A 147 1.12 -4.95 -3.71
C PHE A 147 2.24 -5.57 -4.56
N VAL A 148 2.13 -6.86 -4.83
CA VAL A 148 3.10 -7.61 -5.63
C VAL A 148 2.53 -7.82 -7.02
N ASP A 149 3.42 -7.86 -7.98
CA ASP A 149 3.14 -8.24 -9.35
C ASP A 149 3.90 -9.54 -9.67
N THR A 150 3.16 -10.64 -9.87
CA THR A 150 3.75 -11.94 -10.26
C THR A 150 3.27 -12.38 -11.66
N GLN A 151 2.77 -11.42 -12.45
CA GLN A 151 2.35 -11.51 -13.85
C GLN A 151 1.00 -12.18 -14.13
N PHE A 152 -0.07 -11.38 -14.03
CA PHE A 152 -1.11 -11.40 -15.05
C PHE A 152 -1.57 -9.95 -15.32
N LYS A 153 -1.27 -9.43 -16.51
CA LYS A 153 -0.42 -8.22 -16.69
C LYS A 153 -0.96 -6.85 -16.16
N PRO A 154 -0.05 -5.98 -15.68
CA PRO A 154 -0.23 -5.25 -14.43
C PRO A 154 0.33 -3.80 -14.49
N ALA A 155 -0.13 -2.91 -15.38
CA ALA A 155 0.36 -1.51 -15.38
C ALA A 155 -0.08 -0.70 -14.11
N THR A 156 -0.66 -1.35 -13.10
CA THR A 156 -1.21 -0.70 -11.88
C THR A 156 -1.40 -1.72 -10.75
N ALA A 157 -0.37 -2.46 -10.32
CA ALA A 157 -0.47 -3.42 -9.21
C ALA A 157 -1.15 -2.85 -7.94
N LYS A 158 -1.07 -1.51 -7.78
CA LYS A 158 -1.83 -0.70 -6.82
C LYS A 158 -2.77 0.25 -7.57
N ARG A 159 -4.09 0.04 -7.50
CA ARG A 159 -5.09 1.00 -8.01
C ARG A 159 -5.78 1.71 -6.86
N ALA A 160 -5.88 3.04 -6.93
CA ALA A 160 -6.77 3.76 -6.02
C ALA A 160 -8.22 3.37 -6.33
N TYR A 161 -9.02 3.14 -5.30
CA TYR A 161 -10.40 2.64 -5.44
C TYR A 161 -11.23 3.42 -6.48
N LYS A 162 -11.13 4.76 -6.47
CA LYS A 162 -11.84 5.68 -7.38
C LYS A 162 -11.62 5.39 -8.87
N TYR A 163 -10.45 4.88 -9.26
CA TYR A 163 -10.14 4.59 -10.66
C TYR A 163 -10.62 3.20 -11.09
N VAL A 164 -10.81 2.28 -10.14
CA VAL A 164 -11.36 0.95 -10.43
C VAL A 164 -12.86 1.06 -10.67
N GLU A 165 -13.60 1.81 -9.84
CA GLU A 165 -15.06 1.93 -9.96
C GLU A 165 -15.52 2.50 -11.33
N ASN A 166 -14.81 3.52 -11.84
CA ASN A 166 -15.18 4.20 -13.09
C ASN A 166 -14.92 3.36 -14.36
N GLN A 167 -14.01 2.39 -14.32
CA GLN A 167 -13.72 1.53 -15.48
C GLN A 167 -14.84 0.55 -15.80
N TYR A 168 -15.68 0.19 -14.82
CA TYR A 168 -16.74 -0.80 -14.99
C TYR A 168 -18.15 -0.19 -15.11
N LYS A 169 -18.34 1.09 -14.76
CA LYS A 169 -19.60 1.82 -15.02
C LYS A 169 -19.77 2.24 -16.48
N ARG A 170 -18.73 2.15 -17.32
CA ARG A 170 -18.74 2.59 -18.74
C ARG A 170 -18.95 1.46 -19.75
N LYS A 171 -19.37 0.27 -19.32
CA LYS A 171 -19.59 -0.90 -20.21
C LYS A 171 -21.01 -1.48 -20.16
N PHE A 172 -21.97 -0.71 -19.65
CA PHE A 172 -23.41 -0.97 -19.79
C PHE A 172 -24.09 0.36 -20.09
#